data_AF-A0A6A0GVY3-F1
#
_entry.id   AF-A0A6A0GVY3-F1
#
_cell.length_a   1.000
_cell.length_b   1.000
_cell.length_c   1.000
_cell.angle_alpha   90.00
_cell.angle_beta   90.00
_cell.angle_gamma   90.00
#
_symmetry.space_group_name_H-M   'P 1'
#
loop_
_entity.id
_entity.type
_entity.pdbx_description
1 polymer ?
#
loop_
_entity_poly.entity_id
_entity_poly.type
_entity_poly.pdbx_seq_one_letter_code
_entity_poly.pdbx_strand_id
1 'polypeptide(L)'
;MYLRDCRTESIRKYVTFHLIYHTDHIPEKIPTTEELMGQKMNCSVDPPNWMNVTSYRRQKGLVYPINVARNVARRMATTYFVFPSDIELYPSVNFIPEFLEMLKKPDVSNTTQPRVYVFPIFEVEESSLPPKTKEELIKMLDSKHAIPFHERVCKPCHNIPHSEVSLEASDHKSSAFILSSVSAPWTHREPLHDERLSWEGKSNKMTQVSHVLEGVFISF
;
A
#
# COMPACT_ATOMS: atom_id res chain seq x y z
N MET A 1 -20.24 -7.17 -11.30
CA MET A 1 -18.94 -6.60 -10.86
C MET A 1 -17.84 -6.92 -11.89
N TYR A 2 -17.57 -6.05 -12.88
CA TYR A 2 -16.77 -6.44 -14.07
C TYR A 2 -15.40 -7.05 -13.75
N LEU A 3 -14.59 -6.41 -12.88
CA LEU A 3 -13.27 -6.94 -12.50
C LEU A 3 -13.35 -8.32 -11.83
N ARG A 4 -14.40 -8.57 -11.05
CA ARG A 4 -14.62 -9.85 -10.38
C ARG A 4 -15.11 -10.94 -11.34
N ASP A 5 -15.97 -10.58 -12.28
CA ASP A 5 -16.66 -11.54 -13.15
C ASP A 5 -15.87 -11.86 -14.42
N CYS A 6 -15.12 -10.89 -14.95
CA CYS A 6 -14.56 -10.92 -16.31
C CYS A 6 -13.04 -10.87 -16.39
N ARG A 7 -12.34 -10.76 -15.25
CA ARG A 7 -10.87 -10.81 -15.19
C ARG A 7 -10.42 -12.12 -14.54
N THR A 8 -9.30 -12.10 -13.83
CA THR A 8 -8.66 -13.31 -13.32
C THR A 8 -9.46 -13.90 -12.15
N GLU A 9 -9.41 -15.23 -12.02
CA GLU A 9 -10.01 -15.93 -10.88
C GLU A 9 -9.42 -15.45 -9.54
N SER A 10 -8.16 -15.00 -9.55
CA SER A 10 -7.49 -14.42 -8.39
C SER A 10 -8.22 -13.20 -7.82
N ILE A 11 -8.78 -12.32 -8.66
CA ILE A 11 -9.57 -11.17 -8.16
C ILE A 11 -10.81 -11.69 -7.44
N ARG A 12 -11.51 -12.67 -8.02
CA ARG A 12 -12.71 -13.25 -7.42
C ARG A 12 -12.44 -13.94 -6.07
N LYS A 13 -11.28 -14.58 -5.94
CA LYS A 13 -10.89 -15.35 -4.74
C LYS A 13 -10.26 -14.49 -3.64
N TYR A 14 -9.44 -13.51 -4.00
CA TYR A 14 -8.53 -12.84 -3.06
C TYR A 14 -8.79 -11.34 -2.90
N VAL A 15 -9.74 -10.74 -3.63
CA VAL A 15 -10.06 -9.32 -3.53
C VAL A 15 -11.47 -9.12 -3.00
N THR A 16 -11.60 -8.27 -1.97
CA THR A 16 -12.86 -7.75 -1.47
C THR A 16 -13.05 -6.30 -1.93
N PHE A 17 -14.29 -5.94 -2.24
CA PHE A 17 -14.65 -4.58 -2.62
C PHE A 17 -15.52 -3.98 -1.53
N HIS A 18 -15.23 -2.74 -1.15
CA HIS A 18 -15.99 -2.00 -0.14
C HIS A 18 -16.51 -0.71 -0.77
N LEU A 19 -17.80 -0.43 -0.59
CA LEU A 19 -18.44 0.80 -1.04
C LEU A 19 -18.58 1.73 0.17
N ILE A 20 -18.08 2.96 0.03
CA ILE A 20 -18.07 3.98 1.08
C ILE A 20 -18.85 5.19 0.56
N TYR A 21 -19.79 5.67 1.37
CA TYR A 21 -20.63 6.82 1.04
C TYR A 21 -20.39 7.93 2.07
N HIS A 22 -20.40 9.18 1.59
CA HIS A 22 -20.49 10.33 2.48
C HIS A 22 -21.90 10.37 3.08
N THR A 23 -22.04 10.73 4.36
CA THR A 23 -23.34 10.73 5.09
C THR A 23 -24.41 11.54 4.36
N ASP A 24 -24.02 12.67 3.79
CA ASP A 24 -24.95 13.58 3.09
C ASP A 24 -25.20 13.20 1.62
N HIS A 25 -24.53 12.16 1.11
CA HIS A 25 -24.62 11.71 -0.28
C HIS A 25 -24.93 10.20 -0.38
N ILE A 26 -25.62 9.65 0.62
CA ILE A 26 -26.08 8.26 0.59
C ILE A 26 -27.19 8.12 -0.48
N PRO A 27 -27.11 7.13 -1.38
CA PRO A 27 -28.19 6.85 -2.32
C PRO A 27 -29.49 6.43 -1.62
N GLU A 28 -30.65 6.76 -2.19
CA GLU A 28 -31.96 6.37 -1.65
C GLU A 28 -32.12 4.85 -1.47
N LYS A 29 -31.53 4.08 -2.38
CA LYS A 29 -31.45 2.62 -2.30
C LYS A 29 -29.98 2.19 -2.33
N ILE A 30 -29.53 1.56 -1.25
CA ILE A 30 -28.26 0.86 -1.20
C ILE A 30 -28.51 -0.59 -1.65
N PRO A 31 -27.86 -1.07 -2.72
CA PRO A 31 -28.06 -2.43 -3.18
C PRO A 31 -27.50 -3.43 -2.17
N THR A 32 -28.20 -4.55 -1.96
CA THR A 32 -27.70 -5.62 -1.09
C THR A 32 -26.55 -6.38 -1.75
N THR A 33 -25.78 -7.13 -0.96
CA THR A 33 -24.71 -7.98 -1.49
C THR A 33 -25.26 -8.99 -2.50
N GLU A 34 -26.44 -9.56 -2.26
CA GLU A 34 -27.10 -10.52 -3.14
C GLU A 34 -27.52 -9.86 -4.46
N GLU A 35 -28.05 -8.63 -4.42
CA GLU A 35 -28.39 -7.86 -5.63
C GLU A 35 -27.13 -7.58 -6.46
N LEU A 36 -26.03 -7.17 -5.82
CA LEU A 36 -24.75 -6.89 -6.49
C LEU A 36 -24.10 -8.13 -7.08
N MET A 37 -24.16 -9.26 -6.37
CA MET A 37 -23.56 -10.54 -6.79
C MET A 37 -24.44 -11.29 -7.80
N GLY A 38 -25.76 -11.05 -7.79
CA GLY A 38 -26.70 -11.62 -8.77
C GLY A 38 -26.57 -11.01 -10.16
N GLN A 39 -26.05 -9.78 -10.26
CA GLN A 39 -25.79 -9.13 -11.55
C GLN A 39 -24.55 -9.71 -12.24
N LYS A 40 -24.77 -10.63 -13.18
CA LYS A 40 -23.71 -11.11 -14.09
C LYS A 40 -23.36 -10.05 -15.13
N MET A 41 -22.08 -9.74 -15.24
CA MET A 41 -21.56 -8.83 -16.27
C MET A 41 -21.32 -9.55 -17.59
N ASN A 42 -21.52 -8.84 -18.70
CA ASN A 42 -21.14 -9.34 -20.02
C ASN A 42 -19.63 -9.10 -20.23
N CYS A 43 -18.85 -10.18 -20.22
CA CYS A 43 -17.39 -10.13 -20.33
C CYS A 43 -16.88 -9.94 -21.77
N SER A 44 -17.76 -10.06 -22.76
CA SER A 44 -17.42 -9.79 -24.17
C SER A 44 -17.47 -8.31 -24.51
N VAL A 45 -17.99 -7.48 -23.61
CA VAL A 45 -18.06 -6.02 -23.77
C VAL A 45 -17.02 -5.39 -22.86
N ASP A 46 -16.21 -4.50 -23.42
CA ASP A 46 -15.26 -3.73 -22.62
C ASP A 46 -15.99 -2.82 -21.63
N PRO A 47 -15.43 -2.63 -20.42
CA PRO A 47 -16.01 -1.71 -19.46
C PRO A 47 -15.99 -0.29 -20.05
N PRO A 48 -16.92 0.59 -19.64
CA PRO A 48 -16.93 1.97 -20.10
C PRO A 48 -15.56 2.64 -19.91
N ASN A 49 -15.15 3.46 -20.87
CA ASN A 49 -13.92 4.24 -20.73
C ASN A 49 -14.14 5.39 -19.74
N TRP A 50 -13.49 5.31 -18.58
CA TRP A 50 -13.62 6.29 -17.49
C TRP A 50 -12.61 7.44 -17.55
N MET A 51 -11.72 7.49 -18.55
CA MET A 51 -10.63 8.49 -18.57
C MET A 51 -11.12 9.95 -18.65
N ASN A 52 -12.25 10.20 -19.33
CA ASN A 52 -12.78 11.55 -19.54
C ASN A 52 -14.14 11.78 -18.86
N VAL A 53 -14.48 10.98 -17.84
CA VAL A 53 -15.76 11.10 -17.14
C VAL A 53 -15.61 11.95 -15.89
N THR A 54 -16.41 13.02 -15.77
CA THR A 54 -16.50 13.80 -14.53
C THR A 54 -17.21 12.97 -13.48
N SER A 55 -16.46 12.43 -12.52
CA SER A 55 -17.01 11.62 -11.43
C SER A 55 -17.98 12.41 -10.54
N TYR A 56 -18.94 11.72 -9.93
CA TYR A 56 -19.88 12.31 -8.96
C TYR A 56 -19.15 13.09 -7.86
N ARG A 57 -18.04 12.53 -7.36
CA ARG A 57 -17.14 13.18 -6.40
C ARG A 57 -16.71 14.57 -6.87
N ARG A 58 -16.24 14.69 -8.11
CA ARG A 58 -15.81 15.96 -8.70
C ARG A 58 -16.99 16.91 -8.92
N GLN A 59 -18.13 16.42 -9.40
CA GLN A 59 -19.34 17.23 -9.63
C GLN A 59 -19.88 17.86 -8.34
N LYS A 60 -19.79 17.14 -7.22
CA LYS A 60 -20.27 17.59 -5.90
C LYS A 60 -19.19 18.24 -5.04
N GLY A 61 -17.97 18.41 -5.55
CA GLY A 61 -16.86 19.01 -4.80
C GLY A 61 -16.44 18.19 -3.57
N LEU A 62 -16.63 16.87 -3.60
CA LEU A 62 -16.33 15.99 -2.48
C LEU A 62 -14.84 15.65 -2.40
N VAL A 63 -14.32 15.66 -1.17
CA VAL A 63 -12.95 15.28 -0.85
C VAL A 63 -12.78 13.76 -0.92
N TYR A 64 -11.62 13.27 -1.35
CA TYR A 64 -11.33 11.83 -1.35
C TYR A 64 -11.13 11.33 0.09
N PRO A 65 -11.94 10.39 0.59
CA PRO A 65 -11.92 9.98 1.98
C PRO A 65 -10.82 8.93 2.24
N ILE A 66 -9.57 9.28 1.96
CA ILE A 66 -8.43 8.35 1.96
C ILE A 66 -8.25 7.62 3.30
N ASN A 67 -8.35 8.34 4.42
CA ASN A 67 -8.15 7.75 5.75
C ASN A 67 -9.32 6.87 6.18
N VAL A 68 -10.55 7.25 5.80
CA VAL A 68 -11.73 6.37 5.97
C VAL A 68 -11.54 5.10 5.16
N ALA A 69 -11.11 5.20 3.90
CA ALA A 69 -10.87 4.04 3.04
C ALA A 69 -9.80 3.10 3.61
N ARG A 70 -8.68 3.66 4.11
CA ARG A 70 -7.61 2.91 4.80
C ARG A 70 -8.14 2.22 6.07
N ASN A 71 -8.89 2.93 6.90
CA ASN A 71 -9.47 2.36 8.12
C ASN A 71 -10.48 1.26 7.84
N VAL A 72 -11.33 1.42 6.82
CA VAL A 72 -12.28 0.39 6.38
C VAL A 72 -11.51 -0.84 5.89
N ALA A 73 -10.55 -0.67 4.97
CA ALA A 73 -9.74 -1.79 4.46
C ALA A 73 -9.05 -2.54 5.61
N ARG A 74 -8.47 -1.80 6.55
CA ARG A 74 -7.79 -2.38 7.71
C ARG A 74 -8.76 -3.10 8.65
N ARG A 75 -9.91 -2.53 8.99
CA ARG A 75 -10.91 -3.22 9.86
C ARG A 75 -11.47 -4.49 9.23
N MET A 76 -11.49 -4.56 7.90
CA MET A 76 -12.02 -5.69 7.16
C MET A 76 -10.96 -6.77 6.86
N ALA A 77 -9.67 -6.48 7.08
CA ALA A 77 -8.63 -7.49 6.97
C ALA A 77 -8.78 -8.52 8.11
N THR A 78 -8.73 -9.80 7.77
CA THR A 78 -8.89 -10.91 8.74
C THR A 78 -7.57 -11.56 9.12
N THR A 79 -6.47 -11.10 8.52
CA THR A 79 -5.12 -11.64 8.71
C THR A 79 -4.43 -10.99 9.90
N TYR A 80 -3.48 -11.71 10.51
CA TYR A 80 -2.68 -11.13 11.60
C TYR A 80 -1.79 -9.98 11.11
N PHE A 81 -1.10 -10.20 9.98
CA PHE A 81 -0.30 -9.19 9.31
C PHE A 81 -1.12 -8.44 8.25
N VAL A 82 -0.96 -7.12 8.20
CA VAL A 82 -1.61 -6.23 7.23
C VAL A 82 -0.53 -5.44 6.51
N PHE A 83 -0.44 -5.61 5.19
CA PHE A 83 0.46 -4.83 4.35
C PHE A 83 -0.33 -3.73 3.63
N PRO A 84 -0.28 -2.48 4.10
CA PRO A 84 -0.83 -1.35 3.35
C PRO A 84 0.02 -1.09 2.09
N SER A 85 -0.63 -1.07 0.93
CA SER A 85 0.00 -0.78 -0.36
C SER A 85 -0.94 0.04 -1.21
N ASP A 86 -0.43 1.14 -1.77
CA ASP A 86 -1.13 1.89 -2.80
C ASP A 86 -1.19 1.08 -4.10
N ILE A 87 -2.21 1.33 -4.93
CA ILE A 87 -2.52 0.51 -6.11
C ILE A 87 -1.44 0.59 -7.20
N GLU A 88 -0.63 1.65 -7.17
CA GLU A 88 0.49 1.88 -8.10
C GLU A 88 1.81 1.28 -7.60
N LEU A 89 1.84 0.74 -6.38
CA LEU A 89 3.03 0.11 -5.83
C LEU A 89 3.04 -1.38 -6.17
N TYR A 90 4.13 -1.82 -6.80
CA TYR A 90 4.34 -3.19 -7.23
C TYR A 90 5.34 -3.87 -6.29
N PRO A 91 4.89 -4.80 -5.42
CA PRO A 91 5.82 -5.56 -4.59
C PRO A 91 6.65 -6.53 -5.44
N SER A 92 7.84 -6.88 -4.95
CA SER A 92 8.66 -7.93 -5.56
C SER A 92 7.91 -9.25 -5.65
N VAL A 93 8.26 -10.08 -6.63
CA VAL A 93 7.70 -11.42 -6.73
C VAL A 93 8.06 -12.21 -5.46
N ASN A 94 7.17 -13.09 -5.01
CA ASN A 94 7.35 -13.88 -3.79
C ASN A 94 7.52 -13.09 -2.48
N PHE A 95 7.20 -11.80 -2.45
CA PHE A 95 7.30 -10.98 -1.23
C PHE A 95 6.60 -11.64 -0.03
N ILE A 96 5.36 -12.12 -0.18
CA ILE A 96 4.59 -12.70 0.91
C ILE A 96 5.28 -13.92 1.53
N PRO A 97 5.60 -14.99 0.77
CA PRO A 97 6.29 -16.15 1.34
C PRO A 97 7.67 -15.77 1.90
N GLU A 98 8.41 -14.87 1.27
CA GLU A 98 9.74 -14.47 1.76
C GLU A 98 9.67 -13.66 3.06
N PHE A 99 8.67 -12.79 3.20
CA PHE A 99 8.39 -12.10 4.45
C PHE A 99 8.07 -13.10 5.57
N LEU A 100 7.22 -14.09 5.31
CA LEU A 100 6.88 -15.12 6.29
C LEU A 100 8.08 -16.00 6.65
N GLU A 101 8.97 -16.31 5.70
CA GLU A 101 10.22 -17.02 5.99
C GLU A 101 11.19 -16.17 6.83
N MET A 102 11.27 -14.86 6.58
CA MET A 102 12.06 -13.95 7.41
C MET A 102 11.58 -13.97 8.87
N LEU A 103 10.27 -13.99 9.10
CA LEU A 103 9.70 -14.03 10.47
C LEU A 103 10.04 -15.31 11.25
N LYS A 104 10.43 -16.39 10.56
CA LYS A 104 10.86 -17.65 11.21
C LYS A 104 12.30 -17.58 11.72
N LYS A 105 13.11 -16.63 11.23
CA LYS A 105 14.51 -16.50 11.66
C LYS A 105 14.53 -16.03 13.13
N PRO A 106 15.44 -16.58 13.96
CA PRO A 106 15.54 -16.17 15.35
C PRO A 106 15.91 -14.70 15.45
N ASP A 107 15.33 -14.03 16.44
CA ASP A 107 15.71 -12.69 16.79
C ASP A 107 17.13 -12.65 17.35
N VAL A 108 18.06 -12.05 16.60
CA VAL A 108 19.46 -11.83 17.01
C VAL A 108 19.72 -10.43 17.59
N SER A 109 18.71 -9.55 17.61
CA SER A 109 18.85 -8.14 18.00
C SER A 109 18.96 -7.91 19.51
N ASN A 110 18.73 -8.94 20.33
CA ASN A 110 18.83 -8.92 21.78
C ASN A 110 18.12 -7.70 22.43
N THR A 111 16.94 -7.33 21.91
CA THR A 111 16.13 -6.21 22.42
C THR A 111 14.70 -6.65 22.67
N THR A 112 14.08 -6.05 23.68
CA THR A 112 12.66 -6.22 24.01
C THR A 112 11.77 -5.17 23.32
N GLN A 113 12.38 -4.26 22.55
CA GLN A 113 11.64 -3.20 21.86
C GLN A 113 10.73 -3.78 20.76
N PRO A 114 9.51 -3.22 20.59
CA PRO A 114 8.66 -3.57 19.46
C PRO A 114 9.38 -3.35 18.12
N ARG A 115 9.07 -4.21 17.15
CA ARG A 115 9.67 -4.19 15.82
C ARG A 115 8.71 -3.68 14.78
N VAL A 116 9.25 -2.91 13.85
CA VAL A 116 8.56 -2.49 12.63
C VAL A 116 9.31 -3.13 11.45
N TYR A 117 8.55 -3.73 10.54
CA TYR A 117 9.08 -4.20 9.27
C TYR A 117 8.85 -3.10 8.25
N VAL A 118 9.86 -2.74 7.48
CA VAL A 118 9.79 -1.62 6.54
C VAL A 118 10.10 -2.13 5.14
N PHE A 119 9.33 -1.64 4.19
CA PHE A 119 9.51 -1.95 2.78
C PHE A 119 9.87 -0.65 2.09
N PRO A 120 11.11 -0.53 1.59
CA PRO A 120 11.51 0.65 0.85
C PRO A 120 10.75 0.70 -0.47
N ILE A 121 10.43 1.91 -0.88
CA ILE A 121 9.79 2.20 -2.15
C ILE A 121 10.84 2.81 -3.06
N PHE A 122 10.79 2.45 -4.33
CA PHE A 122 11.67 2.98 -5.37
C PHE A 122 10.84 3.47 -6.54
N GLU A 123 11.23 4.60 -7.11
CA GLU A 123 10.68 5.14 -8.34
C GLU A 123 11.49 4.59 -9.51
N VAL A 124 10.78 4.13 -10.52
CA VAL A 124 11.36 3.59 -11.76
C VAL A 124 11.02 4.56 -12.88
N GLU A 125 11.95 4.73 -13.81
CA GLU A 125 11.73 5.55 -15.01
C GLU A 125 10.50 5.05 -15.80
N GLU A 126 9.70 5.99 -16.33
CA GLU A 126 8.44 5.69 -17.03
C GLU A 126 8.59 4.72 -18.21
N SER A 127 9.73 4.77 -18.90
CA SER A 127 10.05 3.89 -20.04
C SER A 127 10.50 2.48 -19.62
N SER A 128 10.79 2.27 -18.34
CA SER A 128 11.32 1.03 -17.79
C SER A 128 10.23 0.17 -17.17
N LEU A 129 10.39 -1.15 -17.23
CA LEU A 129 9.51 -2.06 -16.49
C LEU A 129 9.91 -2.07 -15.00
N PRO A 130 8.94 -2.14 -14.06
CA PRO A 130 9.25 -2.30 -12.65
C PRO A 130 10.06 -3.58 -12.39
N PRO A 131 11.09 -3.54 -11.53
CA PRO A 131 11.90 -4.70 -11.21
C PRO A 131 11.06 -5.75 -10.44
N LYS A 132 11.24 -7.01 -10.81
CA LYS A 132 10.56 -8.14 -10.16
C LYS A 132 11.33 -8.64 -8.95
N THR A 133 12.66 -8.57 -8.99
CA THR A 133 13.55 -9.07 -7.93
C THR A 133 14.48 -7.99 -7.39
N LYS A 134 15.11 -8.26 -6.23
CA LYS A 134 16.09 -7.38 -5.61
C LYS A 134 17.31 -7.16 -6.52
N GLU A 135 17.77 -8.20 -7.22
CA GLU A 135 18.91 -8.12 -8.13
C GLU A 135 18.63 -7.20 -9.32
N GLU A 136 17.42 -7.27 -9.88
CA GLU A 136 16.99 -6.37 -10.95
C GLU A 136 16.96 -4.93 -10.44
N LEU A 137 16.40 -4.70 -9.25
CA LEU A 137 16.38 -3.38 -8.62
C LEU A 137 17.80 -2.83 -8.40
N ILE A 138 18.73 -3.62 -7.88
CA ILE A 138 20.13 -3.19 -7.66
C ILE A 138 20.76 -2.73 -8.98
N LYS A 139 20.62 -3.52 -10.07
CA LYS A 139 21.11 -3.13 -11.40
C LYS A 139 20.49 -1.82 -11.88
N MET A 140 19.21 -1.58 -11.59
CA MET A 140 18.52 -0.34 -11.94
C MET A 140 19.01 0.85 -11.11
N LEU A 141 19.31 0.66 -9.83
CA LEU A 141 19.91 1.68 -8.95
C LEU A 141 21.33 2.06 -9.39
N ASP A 142 22.13 1.06 -9.78
CA ASP A 142 23.49 1.26 -10.29
C ASP A 142 23.50 2.03 -11.60
N SER A 143 22.58 1.68 -12.50
CA SER A 143 22.42 2.33 -13.81
C SER A 143 21.55 3.59 -13.78
N LYS A 144 21.06 4.02 -12.60
CA LYS A 144 20.20 5.20 -12.39
C LYS A 144 18.85 5.19 -13.11
N HIS A 145 18.36 4.01 -13.48
CA HIS A 145 16.97 3.81 -13.98
C HIS A 145 15.95 3.65 -12.85
N ALA A 146 16.42 3.47 -11.61
CA ALA A 146 15.61 3.54 -10.40
C ALA A 146 16.27 4.48 -9.38
N ILE A 147 15.44 5.08 -8.52
CA ILE A 147 15.86 5.93 -7.40
C ILE A 147 15.02 5.62 -6.15
N PRO A 148 15.52 5.86 -4.93
CA PRO A 148 14.67 5.87 -3.74
C PRO A 148 13.48 6.81 -3.90
N PHE A 149 12.33 6.39 -3.36
CA PHE A 149 11.09 7.14 -3.45
C PHE A 149 11.25 8.58 -2.96
N HIS A 150 10.71 9.52 -3.75
CA HIS A 150 10.79 10.95 -3.53
C HIS A 150 12.20 11.50 -3.33
N GLU A 151 13.26 10.83 -3.83
CA GLU A 151 14.64 11.33 -3.72
C GLU A 151 14.77 12.76 -4.27
N ARG A 152 14.06 13.05 -5.37
CA ARG A 152 14.06 14.38 -6.02
C ARG A 152 13.11 15.40 -5.39
N VAL A 153 12.21 14.97 -4.50
CA VAL A 153 11.21 15.83 -3.84
C VAL A 153 11.63 16.19 -2.43
N CYS A 154 11.99 15.18 -1.62
CA CYS A 154 12.56 15.37 -0.29
C CYS A 154 13.40 14.15 0.12
N LYS A 155 14.67 14.12 -0.32
CA LYS A 155 15.64 13.11 0.10
C LYS A 155 15.72 12.85 1.61
N PRO A 156 15.80 13.88 2.49
CA PRO A 156 15.86 13.61 3.94
C PRO A 156 14.55 13.05 4.52
N CYS A 157 13.40 13.31 3.87
CA CYS A 157 12.10 12.78 4.31
C CYS A 157 11.91 11.28 3.99
N HIS A 158 12.78 10.68 3.18
CA HIS A 158 12.62 9.29 2.72
C HIS A 158 13.94 8.54 2.78
N ASN A 159 14.89 9.00 3.61
CA ASN A 159 16.16 8.34 3.76
C ASN A 159 15.95 6.98 4.43
N ILE A 160 16.44 5.91 3.79
CA ILE A 160 16.36 4.55 4.33
C ILE A 160 17.64 4.31 5.14
N PRO A 161 17.55 4.19 6.48
CA PRO A 161 18.72 3.92 7.30
C PRO A 161 19.41 2.61 6.89
N HIS A 162 20.74 2.61 6.82
CA HIS A 162 21.56 1.43 6.48
C HIS A 162 21.23 0.78 5.12
N SER A 163 20.71 1.56 4.17
CA SER A 163 20.36 1.09 2.82
C SER A 163 21.53 0.45 2.08
N GLU A 164 22.74 1.03 2.20
CA GLU A 164 23.97 0.53 1.55
C GLU A 164 24.29 -0.91 1.99
N VAL A 165 24.26 -1.18 3.30
CA VAL A 165 24.57 -2.52 3.87
C VAL A 165 23.55 -3.58 3.43
N SER A 166 22.29 -3.19 3.25
CA SER A 166 21.21 -4.11 2.86
C SER A 166 21.15 -4.39 1.36
N LEU A 167 21.56 -3.42 0.53
CA LEU A 167 21.68 -3.64 -0.92
C LEU A 167 22.87 -4.55 -1.24
N GLU A 168 23.96 -4.47 -0.46
CA GLU A 168 25.16 -5.33 -0.60
C GLU A 168 24.99 -6.74 -0.03
N ALA A 169 24.00 -6.99 0.83
CA ALA A 169 23.74 -8.32 1.36
C ALA A 169 23.34 -9.28 0.23
N SER A 170 24.26 -10.21 -0.10
CA SER A 170 24.20 -11.22 -1.18
C SER A 170 23.07 -12.26 -1.04
N ASP A 171 22.16 -12.09 -0.09
CA ASP A 171 20.96 -12.91 0.01
C ASP A 171 20.04 -12.53 -1.15
N HIS A 172 19.89 -13.45 -2.11
CA HIS A 172 19.04 -13.36 -3.31
C HIS A 172 17.53 -13.29 -3.03
N LYS A 173 17.16 -12.87 -1.83
CA LYS A 173 15.79 -12.87 -1.31
C LYS A 173 15.42 -11.44 -0.92
N SER A 174 14.16 -11.09 -1.16
CA SER A 174 13.57 -9.78 -0.87
C SER A 174 13.95 -9.34 0.54
N SER A 175 14.79 -8.31 0.63
CA SER A 175 15.20 -7.75 1.92
C SER A 175 14.06 -6.86 2.41
N ALA A 176 13.12 -7.43 3.17
CA ALA A 176 12.34 -6.63 4.09
C ALA A 176 13.30 -6.04 5.13
N PHE A 177 13.23 -4.73 5.34
CA PHE A 177 14.11 -4.04 6.25
C PHE A 177 13.56 -4.20 7.66
N ILE A 178 14.42 -4.58 8.61
CA ILE A 178 14.12 -4.45 10.03
C ILE A 178 14.64 -3.08 10.44
N LEU A 179 13.74 -2.10 10.57
CA LEU A 179 14.09 -0.86 11.25
C LEU A 179 13.73 -1.01 12.72
N SER A 180 14.74 -0.94 13.58
CA SER A 180 14.52 -0.80 15.02
C SER A 180 14.31 0.68 15.35
N SER A 181 13.07 1.15 15.33
CA SER A 181 12.59 2.22 16.22
C SER A 181 11.06 2.21 16.30
N VAL A 182 10.54 2.94 17.28
CA VAL A 182 9.33 2.64 18.04
C VAL A 182 8.05 2.57 17.21
N SER A 183 7.14 1.72 17.72
CA SER A 183 5.69 1.66 17.51
C SER A 183 5.13 0.87 16.31
N ALA A 184 4.65 -0.31 16.74
CA ALA A 184 3.62 -1.20 16.24
C ALA A 184 3.94 -2.01 14.95
N PRO A 185 3.90 -3.35 15.04
CA PRO A 185 4.04 -4.20 13.87
C PRO A 185 2.81 -4.02 12.98
N TRP A 186 3.02 -4.25 11.68
CA TRP A 186 2.04 -4.30 10.57
C TRP A 186 0.85 -5.20 10.86
N THR A 187 0.03 -4.79 11.81
CA THR A 187 -0.96 -5.63 12.46
C THR A 187 -2.15 -4.76 12.78
N HIS A 188 -3.25 -5.41 13.12
CA HIS A 188 -4.45 -4.74 13.58
C HIS A 188 -4.30 -3.91 14.86
N ARG A 189 -3.12 -3.89 15.50
CA ARG A 189 -2.86 -3.16 16.76
C ARG A 189 -2.42 -1.71 16.59
N GLU A 190 -2.09 -1.27 15.38
CA GLU A 190 -1.72 0.13 15.12
C GLU A 190 -2.89 1.11 15.40
N PRO A 191 -2.67 2.39 15.71
CA PRO A 191 -3.76 3.37 15.73
C PRO A 191 -4.42 3.50 14.35
N LEU A 192 -5.72 3.77 14.30
CA LEU A 192 -6.39 4.09 13.03
C LEU A 192 -5.96 5.48 12.54
N HIS A 193 -6.11 5.75 11.24
CA HIS A 193 -5.86 7.08 10.69
C HIS A 193 -6.91 8.07 11.19
N ASP A 194 -6.53 9.32 11.42
CA ASP A 194 -7.47 10.41 11.71
C ASP A 194 -8.29 10.73 10.44
N GLU A 195 -9.57 10.38 10.47
CA GLU A 195 -10.50 10.51 9.35
C GLU A 195 -10.85 11.97 9.03
N ARG A 196 -10.52 12.93 9.91
CA ARG A 196 -10.71 14.37 9.67
C ARG A 196 -9.68 14.94 8.69
N LEU A 197 -8.57 14.22 8.48
CA LEU A 197 -7.50 14.65 7.58
C LEU A 197 -7.74 14.13 6.18
N SER A 198 -7.54 15.01 5.20
CA SER A 198 -7.64 14.68 3.79
C SER A 198 -6.32 14.88 3.06
N TRP A 199 -6.16 14.12 1.98
CA TRP A 199 -5.02 14.29 1.08
C TRP A 199 -5.06 15.65 0.37
N GLU A 200 -6.23 16.07 -0.09
CA GLU A 200 -6.42 17.36 -0.78
C GLU A 200 -6.13 18.57 0.12
N GLY A 201 -6.27 18.42 1.45
CA GLY A 201 -5.82 19.41 2.44
C GLY A 201 -4.32 19.33 2.77
N LYS A 202 -3.54 18.51 2.05
CA LYS A 202 -2.09 18.25 2.25
C LYS A 202 -1.66 17.89 3.67
N SER A 203 -2.62 17.52 4.53
CA SER A 203 -2.41 17.28 5.96
C SER A 203 -2.39 15.78 6.29
N ASN A 204 -2.55 14.92 5.28
CA ASN A 204 -2.60 13.46 5.41
C ASN A 204 -1.24 12.81 5.76
N LYS A 205 -0.11 13.51 5.58
CA LYS A 205 1.21 12.87 5.59
C LYS A 205 1.83 12.67 7.00
N MET A 206 1.31 13.27 8.07
CA MET A 206 2.13 13.48 9.29
C MET A 206 1.56 13.04 10.65
N THR A 207 0.30 12.63 10.77
CA THR A 207 -0.28 12.36 12.11
C THR A 207 0.01 10.98 12.68
N GLN A 208 0.30 9.97 11.85
CA GLN A 208 0.71 8.65 12.37
C GLN A 208 2.21 8.54 12.65
N VAL A 209 3.04 9.39 12.03
CA VAL A 209 4.50 9.36 12.21
C VAL A 209 4.93 10.15 13.46
N SER A 210 4.26 11.26 13.76
CA SER A 210 4.63 12.19 14.85
C SER A 210 4.49 11.61 16.27
N HIS A 211 3.67 10.57 16.46
CA HIS A 211 3.55 9.89 17.75
C HIS A 211 4.42 8.63 17.88
N VAL A 212 5.13 8.26 16.82
CA VAL A 212 5.60 6.88 16.62
C VAL A 212 7.11 6.85 16.33
N LEU A 213 7.68 7.85 15.64
CA LEU A 213 9.08 7.80 15.23
C LEU A 213 9.77 9.15 15.48
N GLU A 214 10.59 9.24 16.54
CA GLU A 214 11.73 10.15 16.50
C GLU A 214 12.70 9.62 15.43
N GLY A 215 12.59 10.16 14.21
CA GLY A 215 13.68 10.12 13.23
C GLY A 215 13.54 9.23 12.01
N VAL A 216 12.40 8.60 11.72
CA VAL A 216 12.21 7.87 10.46
C VAL A 216 10.85 8.18 9.86
N PHE A 217 10.87 8.74 8.65
CA PHE A 217 9.69 9.06 7.86
C PHE A 217 9.46 7.91 6.86
N ILE A 218 8.42 7.13 7.09
CA ILE A 218 7.88 6.19 6.12
C ILE A 218 6.60 6.83 5.59
N SER A 219 6.62 7.25 4.32
CA SER A 219 5.39 7.65 3.64
C SER A 219 4.85 6.45 2.89
N PHE A 220 3.54 6.25 3.04
CA PHE A 220 2.70 5.66 2.01
C PHE A 220 2.48 6.69 0.90
#